data_AF-A0A7T2S8L1-F1
#
_entry.id   AF-A0A7T2S8L1-F1
#
_cell.length_a   1.000
_cell.length_b   1.000
_cell.length_c   1.000
_cell.angle_alpha   90.00
_cell.angle_beta   90.00
_cell.angle_gamma   90.00
#
_symmetry.space_group_name_H-M   'P 1'
#
loop_
_entity.id
_entity.type
_entity.pdbx_description
1 polymer ?
#
loop_
_entity_poly.entity_id
_entity_poly.type
_entity_poly.pdbx_seq_one_letter_code
_entity_poly.pdbx_strand_id
1 'polypeptide(L)'
;MTAQAILSDLLACGIDLECTPDGKGLTVPANTLTPEQRARVLAHKPELIRLVQQSNRLTHQLLQAAMRACDHWNDSPAAREQMRQDCLNTPPHLRAELLALLRKQYGSNKP
;
A
#
# COMPACT_ATOMS: atom_id res chain seq x y z
N MET A 1 -10.81 17.01 -11.09
CA MET A 1 -10.72 15.87 -10.15
C MET A 1 -9.25 15.47 -10.06
N THR A 2 -8.70 15.23 -8.87
CA THR A 2 -7.26 14.88 -8.71
C THR A 2 -7.05 13.37 -8.86
N ALA A 3 -5.81 12.94 -9.15
CA ALA A 3 -5.47 11.52 -9.19
C ALA A 3 -5.76 10.80 -7.85
N GLN A 4 -5.54 11.48 -6.72
CA GLN A 4 -5.87 10.95 -5.39
C GLN A 4 -7.37 10.76 -5.19
N ALA A 5 -8.20 11.70 -5.67
CA ALA A 5 -9.66 11.57 -5.59
C ALA A 5 -10.16 10.39 -6.44
N ILE A 6 -9.57 10.18 -7.63
CA ILE A 6 -9.89 9.04 -8.50
C ILE A 6 -9.51 7.72 -7.81
N LEU A 7 -8.30 7.65 -7.23
CA LEU A 7 -7.87 6.46 -6.49
C LEU A 7 -8.79 6.16 -5.31
N SER A 8 -9.20 7.18 -4.55
CA SER A 8 -10.09 7.02 -3.40
C SER A 8 -11.50 6.56 -3.80
N ASP A 9 -12.03 7.12 -4.89
CA ASP A 9 -13.33 6.73 -5.47
C ASP A 9 -13.32 5.25 -5.92
N LEU A 10 -12.26 4.83 -6.62
CA LEU A 10 -12.10 3.44 -7.07
C LEU A 10 -12.00 2.47 -5.89
N LEU A 11 -11.22 2.81 -4.87
CA LEU A 11 -11.13 2.01 -3.64
C LEU A 11 -12.47 1.94 -2.90
N ALA A 12 -13.24 3.03 -2.85
CA ALA A 12 -14.58 3.04 -2.27
C ALA A 12 -15.56 2.14 -3.04
N CYS A 13 -15.35 1.97 -4.35
CA CYS A 13 -16.06 1.00 -5.18
C CYS A 13 -15.52 -0.44 -5.04
N GLY A 14 -14.52 -0.70 -4.18
CA GLY A 14 -13.89 -2.01 -4.05
C GLY A 14 -12.99 -2.40 -5.22
N ILE A 15 -12.54 -1.42 -6.01
CA ILE A 15 -11.65 -1.63 -7.15
C ILE A 15 -10.22 -1.32 -6.70
N ASP A 16 -9.44 -2.38 -6.48
CA ASP A 16 -8.01 -2.25 -6.22
C ASP A 16 -7.23 -1.97 -7.51
N LEU A 17 -6.45 -0.89 -7.48
CA LEU A 17 -5.52 -0.51 -8.53
C LEU A 17 -4.14 -1.05 -8.18
N GLU A 18 -3.66 -1.99 -8.98
CA GLU A 18 -2.31 -2.51 -8.86
C GLU A 18 -1.41 -1.93 -9.94
N CYS A 19 -0.10 -1.79 -9.66
CA CYS A 19 0.86 -1.50 -10.71
C CYS A 19 1.25 -2.81 -11.40
N THR A 20 1.43 -2.74 -12.72
CA THR A 20 2.03 -3.85 -13.47
C THR A 20 3.44 -4.15 -12.93
N PRO A 21 3.94 -5.41 -13.07
CA PRO A 21 5.27 -5.78 -12.58
C PRO A 21 6.42 -4.95 -13.15
N ASP A 22 6.27 -4.43 -14.37
CA ASP A 22 7.22 -3.52 -15.02
C ASP A 22 7.12 -2.07 -14.54
N GLY A 23 6.13 -1.75 -13.69
CA GLY A 23 5.90 -0.43 -13.11
C GLY A 23 5.44 0.64 -14.11
N LYS A 24 5.15 0.27 -15.36
CA LYS A 24 4.77 1.22 -16.44
C LYS A 24 3.26 1.31 -16.67
N GLY A 25 2.49 0.46 -16.01
CA GLY A 25 1.05 0.32 -16.18
C GLY A 25 0.32 0.15 -14.87
N LEU A 26 -1.00 0.14 -14.99
CA LEU A 26 -1.93 -0.20 -13.92
C LEU A 26 -2.71 -1.43 -14.37
N THR A 27 -2.76 -2.43 -13.50
CA THR A 27 -3.67 -3.57 -13.58
C THR A 27 -4.88 -3.29 -12.71
N VAL A 28 -6.02 -3.69 -13.24
CA VAL A 28 -7.33 -3.54 -12.62
C VAL A 28 -8.05 -4.86 -12.85
N PRO A 29 -8.87 -5.34 -11.90
CA PRO A 29 -9.61 -6.56 -12.12
C PRO A 29 -10.48 -6.42 -13.38
N ALA A 30 -10.62 -7.50 -14.14
CA ALA A 30 -11.38 -7.47 -15.38
C ALA A 30 -12.88 -7.20 -15.09
N ASN A 31 -13.54 -6.44 -15.96
CA ASN A 31 -14.97 -6.08 -15.87
C ASN A 31 -15.41 -5.26 -14.65
N THR A 32 -14.49 -4.66 -13.87
CA THR A 32 -14.87 -3.83 -12.71
C THR A 32 -15.01 -2.34 -13.04
N LEU A 33 -14.35 -1.86 -14.10
CA LEU A 33 -14.37 -0.45 -14.48
C LEU A 33 -15.45 -0.14 -15.51
N THR A 34 -16.25 0.89 -15.20
CA THR A 34 -17.12 1.54 -16.18
C THR A 34 -16.30 2.30 -17.24
N PRO A 35 -16.86 2.59 -18.43
CA PRO A 35 -16.19 3.38 -19.46
C PRO A 35 -15.70 4.75 -18.97
N GLU A 36 -16.48 5.40 -18.10
CA GLU A 36 -16.12 6.70 -17.53
C GLU A 36 -14.97 6.60 -16.53
N GLN A 37 -14.98 5.59 -15.65
CA GLN A 37 -13.86 5.33 -14.74
C GLN A 37 -12.59 5.00 -15.51
N ARG A 38 -12.68 4.23 -16.59
CA ARG A 38 -11.55 3.93 -17.47
C ARG A 38 -10.99 5.20 -18.12
N ALA A 39 -11.83 6.11 -18.60
CA ALA A 39 -11.41 7.40 -19.14
C ALA A 39 -10.67 8.25 -18.08
N ARG A 40 -11.21 8.30 -16.85
CA ARG A 40 -10.58 9.00 -15.70
C ARG A 40 -9.22 8.40 -15.34
N VAL A 41 -9.11 7.07 -15.28
CA VAL A 41 -7.85 6.36 -15.00
C VAL A 41 -6.82 6.62 -16.09
N LEU A 42 -7.21 6.59 -17.37
CA LEU A 42 -6.30 6.87 -18.48
C LEU A 42 -5.82 8.33 -18.50
N ALA A 43 -6.70 9.28 -18.20
CA ALA A 43 -6.38 10.70 -18.14
C ALA A 43 -5.33 11.05 -17.07
N HIS A 44 -5.35 10.31 -15.95
CA HIS A 44 -4.43 10.51 -14.82
C HIS A 44 -3.45 9.35 -14.60
N LYS A 45 -3.28 8.48 -15.60
CA LYS A 45 -2.47 7.26 -15.51
C LYS A 45 -1.08 7.45 -14.90
N PRO A 46 -0.24 8.43 -15.33
CA PRO A 46 1.10 8.57 -14.76
C PRO A 46 1.07 8.95 -13.27
N GLU A 47 0.14 9.80 -12.86
CA GLU A 47 -0.01 10.21 -11.47
C GLU A 47 -0.55 9.06 -10.60
N LEU A 48 -1.50 8.29 -11.12
CA LEU A 48 -2.01 7.09 -10.45
C LEU A 48 -0.91 6.04 -10.26
N ILE A 49 -0.06 5.81 -11.28
CA ILE A 49 1.11 4.94 -11.17
C ILE A 49 2.02 5.43 -10.05
N ARG A 50 2.34 6.73 -10.00
CA ARG A 50 3.18 7.29 -8.92
C ARG A 50 2.56 7.06 -7.54
N LEU A 51 1.26 7.31 -7.39
CA LEU A 51 0.55 7.14 -6.13
C LEU A 51 0.52 5.67 -5.67
N VAL A 52 0.18 4.75 -6.56
CA VAL A 52 0.14 3.31 -6.26
C VAL A 52 1.55 2.81 -5.93
N GLN A 53 2.57 3.19 -6.70
CA GLN A 53 3.96 2.84 -6.39
C GLN A 53 4.41 3.40 -5.03
N GLN A 54 4.03 4.64 -4.71
CA GLN A 54 4.35 5.26 -3.43
C GLN A 54 3.67 4.50 -2.28
N SER A 55 2.40 4.15 -2.43
CA SER A 55 1.65 3.33 -1.47
C SER A 55 2.27 1.95 -1.28
N ASN A 56 2.69 1.30 -2.38
CA ASN A 56 3.35 -0.01 -2.34
C ASN A 56 4.70 0.07 -1.62
N ARG A 57 5.54 1.06 -1.95
CA ARG A 57 6.81 1.29 -1.25
C ARG A 57 6.60 1.51 0.24
N LEU A 58 5.59 2.30 0.60
CA LEU A 58 5.25 2.56 2.00
C LEU A 58 4.84 1.26 2.71
N THR A 59 4.00 0.46 2.07
CA THR A 59 3.54 -0.83 2.60
C THR A 59 4.70 -1.81 2.78
N HIS A 60 5.63 -1.88 1.81
CA HIS A 60 6.84 -2.69 1.96
C HIS A 60 7.72 -2.23 3.12
N GLN A 61 7.90 -0.92 3.29
CA GLN A 61 8.67 -0.38 4.42
C GLN A 61 7.99 -0.67 5.77
N LEU A 62 6.65 -0.57 5.81
CA LEU A 62 5.84 -0.93 6.97
C LEU A 62 6.04 -2.40 7.35
N LEU A 63 5.89 -3.31 6.38
CA LEU A 63 6.09 -4.73 6.61
C LEU A 63 7.51 -5.04 7.11
N GLN A 64 8.54 -4.42 6.52
CA GLN A 64 9.91 -4.60 6.99
C GLN A 64 10.11 -4.10 8.44
N ALA A 65 9.54 -2.94 8.79
CA ALA A 65 9.60 -2.42 10.16
C ALA A 65 8.84 -3.32 11.14
N ALA A 66 7.69 -3.84 10.72
CA ALA A 66 6.89 -4.78 11.50
C ALA A 66 7.64 -6.11 11.72
N MET A 67 8.30 -6.67 10.70
CA MET A 67 9.10 -7.87 10.85
C MET A 67 10.26 -7.66 11.83
N ARG A 68 10.91 -6.48 11.84
CA ARG A 68 11.93 -6.16 12.86
C ARG A 68 11.36 -6.11 14.27
N ALA A 69 10.14 -5.61 14.43
CA ALA A 69 9.45 -5.67 15.72
C ALA A 69 9.23 -7.12 16.16
N CYS A 70 8.76 -7.98 15.25
CA CYS A 70 8.62 -9.42 15.51
C CYS A 70 9.96 -10.07 15.87
N ASP A 71 11.05 -9.73 15.17
CA ASP A 71 12.40 -10.22 15.48
C ASP A 71 12.84 -9.81 16.88
N HIS A 72 12.55 -8.57 17.30
CA HIS A 72 12.90 -8.04 18.63
C HIS A 72 12.24 -8.85 19.76
N TRP A 73 11.00 -9.27 19.56
CA TRP A 73 10.23 -10.06 20.54
C TRP A 73 10.41 -11.58 20.38
N ASN A 74 11.22 -12.04 19.42
CA ASN A 74 11.34 -13.45 19.02
C ASN A 74 9.99 -14.10 18.70
N ASP A 75 9.13 -13.35 18.00
CA ASP A 75 7.80 -13.80 17.65
C ASP A 75 7.82 -15.06 16.78
N SER A 76 6.87 -15.95 17.07
CA SER A 76 6.65 -17.17 16.31
C SER A 76 6.27 -16.87 14.85
N PRO A 77 6.42 -17.83 13.92
CA PRO A 77 5.97 -17.67 12.54
C PRO A 77 4.49 -17.27 12.42
N ALA A 78 3.63 -17.78 13.31
CA ALA A 78 2.21 -17.44 13.34
C ALA A 78 1.99 -15.97 13.73
N ALA A 79 2.70 -15.47 14.75
CA ALA A 79 2.64 -14.08 15.16
C ALA A 79 3.19 -13.12 14.08
N ARG A 80 4.26 -13.54 13.37
CA ARG A 80 4.77 -12.80 12.21
C ARG A 80 3.76 -12.69 11.08
N GLU A 81 3.07 -13.77 10.72
CA GLU A 81 2.04 -13.70 9.68
C GLU A 81 0.83 -12.85 10.13
N GLN A 82 0.42 -12.94 11.40
CA GLN A 82 -0.63 -12.08 11.93
C GLN A 82 -0.24 -10.59 11.82
N MET A 83 0.97 -10.23 12.24
CA MET A 83 1.48 -8.86 12.10
C MET A 83 1.50 -8.39 10.63
N ARG A 84 1.82 -9.29 9.69
CA ARG A 84 1.78 -9.01 8.25
C ARG A 84 0.36 -8.69 7.80
N GLN A 85 -0.62 -9.49 8.22
CA GLN A 85 -2.03 -9.28 7.92
C GLN A 85 -2.55 -7.98 8.53
N ASP A 86 -2.19 -7.66 9.76
CA ASP A 86 -2.58 -6.42 10.43
C ASP A 86 -2.05 -5.19 9.68
N CYS A 87 -0.81 -5.24 9.19
CA CYS A 87 -0.25 -4.18 8.35
C CYS A 87 -0.97 -4.02 7.00
N LEU A 88 -1.44 -5.12 6.39
CA LEU A 88 -2.19 -5.09 5.14
C LEU A 88 -3.63 -4.60 5.35
N ASN A 89 -4.26 -5.00 6.45
CA ASN A 89 -5.60 -4.56 6.85
C ASN A 89 -5.61 -3.09 7.31
N THR A 90 -4.45 -2.55 7.71
CA THR A 90 -4.32 -1.13 8.07
C THR A 90 -4.64 -0.25 6.85
N PRO A 91 -5.58 0.71 6.97
CA PRO A 91 -5.91 1.63 5.89
C PRO A 91 -4.67 2.37 5.35
N PRO A 92 -4.53 2.55 4.02
CA PRO A 92 -3.33 3.15 3.42
C PRO A 92 -2.92 4.50 4.01
N HIS A 93 -3.89 5.32 4.43
CA HIS A 93 -3.63 6.63 5.03
C HIS A 93 -3.04 6.55 6.45
N LEU A 94 -3.25 5.44 7.18
CA LEU A 94 -2.67 5.19 8.51
C LEU A 94 -1.33 4.45 8.44
N ARG A 95 -1.03 3.77 7.32
CA ARG A 95 0.23 3.00 7.15
C ARG A 95 1.48 3.86 7.35
N ALA A 96 1.42 5.15 6.98
CA ALA A 96 2.55 6.07 7.15
C ALA A 96 2.85 6.35 8.63
N GLU A 97 1.80 6.57 9.41
CA GLU A 97 1.91 6.79 10.85
C GLU A 97 2.38 5.52 11.57
N LEU A 98 1.79 4.38 11.24
CA LEU A 98 2.19 3.08 11.79
C LEU A 98 3.67 2.77 11.50
N LEU A 99 4.13 3.04 10.28
CA LEU A 99 5.55 2.91 9.92
C LEU A 99 6.44 3.84 10.77
N ALA A 100 6.03 5.09 10.98
CA ALA A 100 6.77 6.03 11.81
C ALA A 100 6.86 5.54 13.27
N LEU A 101 5.78 5.00 13.83
CA LEU A 101 5.74 4.41 15.17
C LEU A 101 6.69 3.21 15.29
N LEU A 102 6.60 2.26 14.36
CA LEU A 102 7.47 1.07 14.35
C LEU A 102 8.95 1.44 14.18
N ARG A 103 9.25 2.44 13.34
CA ARG A 103 10.62 2.96 13.20
C ARG A 103 11.10 3.67 14.47
N LYS A 104 10.24 4.41 15.16
CA LYS A 104 10.60 5.06 16.42
C LYS A 104 10.90 4.04 17.51
N GLN A 105 10.13 2.96 17.56
CA GLN A 105 10.22 1.95 18.63
C GLN A 105 11.26 0.86 18.34
N TYR A 106 11.41 0.46 17.08
CA TYR A 106 12.25 -0.68 16.66
C TYR A 106 13.23 -0.34 15.53
N GLY A 107 13.28 0.92 15.07
CA GLY A 107 14.13 1.35 13.95
C GLY A 107 15.58 1.65 14.30
N SER A 108 16.03 1.29 15.50
CA SER A 108 17.42 1.46 15.90
C SER A 108 18.32 0.52 15.10
N ASN A 109 18.88 1.06 14.01
CA ASN A 109 20.28 0.81 13.76
C ASN A 109 21.01 1.37 14.99
N LYS A 110 21.60 0.47 15.78
CA LYS A 110 22.60 0.82 16.79
C LYS A 110 23.63 1.74 16.10
N PRO A 111 24.08 2.85 16.72
CA PRO A 111 25.14 3.67 16.15
C PRO A 111 26.40 2.84 15.87
#